data_AF-Q9FLY2-F1
#
_entry.id   AF-Q9FLY2-F1
#
_cell.length_a   1.000
_cell.length_b   1.000
_cell.length_c   1.000
_cell.angle_alpha   90.00
_cell.angle_beta   90.00
_cell.angle_gamma   90.00
#
_symmetry.space_group_name_H-M   'P 1'
#
loop_
_entity.id
_entity.type
_entity.pdbx_description
1 polymer ?
#
loop_
_entity_poly.entity_id
_entity_poly.type
_entity_poly.pdbx_seq_one_letter_code
_entity_poly.pdbx_strand_id
1 'polypeptide(L)'
;MFPDKPRSHRLNEEEWRIQMLPINFLFLTVWPVVDMRLRCKSNGQDYPPDVPLDITKVLELNMMRWKLQGLDRVMEPADFSLEVKGALYPDRRGKHTRLRGQLEMNISFVLPPVLELVPEDVRRNLANAVLTGLVENMKHKVNGSLLSDYSRFKNERKLQR
;
A
#
# COMPACT_ATOMS: atom_id res chain seq x y z
N MET A 1 -10.09 0.91 23.13
CA MET A 1 -9.34 1.54 22.02
C MET A 1 -7.90 1.06 22.10
N PHE A 2 -7.49 0.15 21.22
CA PHE A 2 -6.09 -0.28 21.18
C PHE A 2 -5.27 0.82 20.51
N PRO A 3 -4.13 1.26 21.09
CA PRO A 3 -3.27 2.22 20.43
C PRO A 3 -2.83 1.61 19.10
N ASP A 4 -2.90 2.40 18.03
CA ASP A 4 -2.34 2.05 16.74
C ASP A 4 -0.84 1.78 16.92
N LYS A 5 -0.50 0.52 17.21
CA LYS A 5 0.87 0.03 17.08
C LYS A 5 1.30 0.40 15.66
N PRO A 6 2.51 0.93 15.45
CA PRO A 6 3.01 1.22 14.11
C PRO A 6 2.91 -0.07 13.29
N ARG A 7 1.98 -0.09 12.33
CA ARG A 7 1.72 -1.26 11.47
C ARG A 7 2.72 -1.33 10.32
N SER A 8 3.66 -0.38 10.27
CA SER A 8 4.82 -0.36 9.39
C SER A 8 6.10 -0.61 10.19
N HIS A 9 6.91 -1.54 9.70
CA HIS A 9 8.18 -1.93 10.30
C HIS A 9 9.26 -1.81 9.23
N ARG A 10 10.32 -1.06 9.51
CA ARG A 10 11.44 -0.94 8.58
C ARG A 10 12.19 -2.27 8.50
N LEU A 11 12.40 -2.77 7.27
CA LEU A 11 13.18 -3.98 7.01
C LEU A 11 14.65 -3.65 6.77
N ASN A 12 14.94 -2.58 6.02
CA ASN A 12 16.29 -2.09 5.73
C ASN A 12 16.25 -0.58 5.40
N GLU A 13 17.31 -0.02 4.79
CA GLU A 13 17.38 1.42 4.49
C GLU A 13 16.31 1.90 3.50
N GLU A 14 15.87 1.04 2.57
CA GLU A 14 14.92 1.39 1.51
C GLU A 14 13.59 0.64 1.59
N GLU A 15 13.44 -0.36 2.45
CA GLU A 15 12.26 -1.23 2.49
C GLU A 15 11.53 -1.22 3.84
N TRP A 16 10.21 -1.20 3.77
CA TRP A 16 9.30 -1.21 4.91
C TRP A 16 8.23 -2.28 4.71
N ARG A 17 8.02 -3.10 5.73
CA ARG A 17 6.89 -4.01 5.83
C ARG A 17 5.69 -3.29 6.39
N ILE A 18 4.58 -3.32 5.68
CA ILE A 18 3.32 -2.67 6.04
C ILE A 18 2.27 -3.75 6.20
N GLN A 19 1.76 -3.93 7.42
CA GLN A 19 0.59 -4.74 7.66
C GLN A 19 -0.64 -3.92 7.30
N MET A 20 -1.46 -4.40 6.36
CA MET A 20 -2.67 -3.76 5.87
C MET A 20 -3.83 -3.89 6.87
N LEU A 21 -4.92 -3.16 6.61
CA LEU A 21 -6.12 -3.33 7.43
C LEU A 21 -6.74 -4.69 7.07
N PRO A 22 -7.36 -5.38 8.04
CA PRO A 22 -8.02 -6.63 7.75
C PRO A 22 -9.15 -6.42 6.73
N ILE A 23 -9.31 -7.41 5.85
CA ILE A 23 -10.39 -7.45 4.88
C ILE A 23 -11.30 -8.59 5.30
N ASN A 24 -12.57 -8.26 5.55
CA ASN A 24 -13.58 -9.23 5.92
C ASN A 24 -14.44 -9.55 4.72
N PHE A 25 -14.66 -10.84 4.45
CA PHE A 25 -15.60 -11.29 3.42
C PHE A 25 -16.20 -12.63 3.82
N LEU A 26 -17.52 -12.78 3.69
CA LEU A 26 -18.26 -13.91 4.26
C LEU A 26 -17.93 -14.11 5.75
N PHE A 27 -17.31 -15.25 6.07
CA PHE A 27 -16.84 -15.66 7.40
C PHE A 27 -15.30 -15.61 7.52
N LEU A 28 -14.60 -15.08 6.50
CA LEU A 28 -13.15 -15.01 6.44
C LEU A 28 -12.65 -13.61 6.79
N THR A 29 -11.54 -13.57 7.52
CA THR A 29 -10.77 -12.35 7.74
C THR A 29 -9.37 -12.56 7.20
N VAL A 30 -8.93 -11.66 6.34
CA VAL A 30 -7.60 -11.70 5.73
C VAL A 30 -6.80 -10.49 6.17
N TRP A 31 -5.54 -10.71 6.50
CA TRP A 31 -4.60 -9.66 6.88
C TRP A 31 -3.48 -9.58 5.83
N PRO A 32 -3.62 -8.70 4.83
CA PRO A 32 -2.56 -8.51 3.84
C PRO A 32 -1.34 -7.86 4.49
N VAL A 33 -0.15 -8.28 4.06
CA VAL A 33 1.13 -7.71 4.45
C VAL A 33 1.90 -7.42 3.17
N VAL A 34 2.40 -6.20 3.02
CA VAL A 34 3.16 -5.78 1.83
C VAL A 34 4.52 -5.25 2.25
N ASP A 35 5.55 -5.59 1.49
CA ASP A 35 6.88 -5.01 1.62
C ASP A 35 7.02 -3.93 0.54
N MET A 36 7.21 -2.68 0.95
CA MET A 36 7.30 -1.52 0.09
C MET A 36 8.71 -0.93 0.13
N ARG A 37 9.29 -0.72 -1.04
CA ARG A 37 10.51 0.06 -1.23
C ARG A 37 10.18 1.52 -1.44
N LEU A 38 10.81 2.40 -0.66
CA LEU A 38 10.69 3.86 -0.76
C LEU A 38 12.00 4.47 -1.23
N ARG A 39 11.95 5.23 -2.34
CA ARG A 39 13.12 5.95 -2.88
C ARG A 39 12.82 7.42 -3.02
N CYS A 40 13.66 8.27 -2.44
CA CYS A 40 13.54 9.71 -2.61
C CYS A 40 14.45 10.16 -3.74
N LYS A 41 13.86 10.57 -4.86
CA LYS A 41 14.56 11.26 -5.93
C LYS A 41 14.57 12.76 -5.63
N SER A 42 15.69 13.41 -5.87
CA SER A 42 15.88 14.87 -5.74
C SER A 42 16.45 15.45 -7.02
N ASN A 43 16.36 16.77 -7.17
CA ASN A 43 16.95 17.53 -8.28
C ASN A 43 16.21 17.41 -9.63
N GLY A 44 14.96 16.92 -9.62
CA GLY A 44 14.10 16.94 -10.82
C GLY A 44 14.47 15.93 -11.92
N GLN A 45 15.47 15.09 -11.72
CA GLN A 45 15.91 14.12 -12.72
C GLN A 45 15.10 12.82 -12.63
N ASP A 46 14.66 12.30 -13.79
CA ASP A 46 13.90 11.05 -13.93
C ASP A 46 12.59 11.01 -13.13
N TYR A 47 11.88 12.14 -13.06
CA TYR A 47 10.56 12.19 -12.43
C TYR A 47 9.49 11.66 -13.40
N PRO A 48 8.44 11.00 -12.88
CA PRO A 48 7.28 10.65 -13.68
C PRO A 48 6.71 11.90 -14.38
N PRO A 49 6.21 11.76 -15.63
CA PRO A 49 5.79 12.89 -16.46
C PRO A 49 4.60 13.68 -15.89
N ASP A 50 3.85 13.09 -14.95
CA ASP A 50 2.73 13.71 -14.24
C ASP A 50 3.18 14.58 -13.04
N VAL A 51 4.47 14.61 -12.73
CA VAL A 51 5.02 15.47 -11.66
C VAL A 51 5.30 16.89 -12.20
N PRO A 52 4.75 17.94 -11.57
CA PRO A 52 5.02 19.32 -11.98
C PRO A 52 6.49 19.72 -11.89
N LEU A 53 6.95 20.56 -12.83
CA LEU A 53 8.37 20.97 -12.96
C LEU A 53 8.91 21.72 -11.73
N ASP A 54 8.04 22.36 -10.95
CA ASP A 54 8.41 23.08 -9.71
C ASP A 54 8.72 22.15 -8.53
N ILE A 55 8.43 20.85 -8.68
CA ILE A 55 8.71 19.85 -7.65
C ILE A 55 10.19 19.50 -7.62
N THR A 56 10.79 19.63 -6.44
CA THR A 56 12.22 19.38 -6.23
C THR A 56 12.52 18.00 -5.64
N LYS A 57 11.49 17.29 -5.17
CA LYS A 57 11.58 15.98 -4.50
C LYS A 57 10.37 15.11 -4.82
N VAL A 58 10.64 13.87 -5.20
CA VAL A 58 9.62 12.82 -5.40
C VAL A 58 10.00 11.63 -4.55
N LEU A 59 9.03 11.09 -3.83
CA LEU A 59 9.09 9.82 -3.13
C LEU A 59 8.44 8.77 -4.02
N GLU A 60 9.24 7.87 -4.59
CA GLU A 60 8.75 6.70 -5.30
C GLU A 60 8.45 5.57 -4.32
N LEU A 61 7.34 4.90 -4.57
CA LEU A 61 6.86 3.75 -3.80
C LEU A 61 6.76 2.58 -4.75
N ASN A 62 7.40 1.46 -4.41
CA ASN A 62 7.32 0.24 -5.19
C ASN A 62 7.13 -0.95 -4.27
N MET A 63 6.10 -1.75 -4.52
CA MET A 63 5.90 -3.00 -3.80
C MET A 63 6.94 -4.02 -4.26
N MET A 64 7.59 -4.66 -3.30
CA MET A 64 8.59 -5.70 -3.55
C MET A 64 7.98 -7.10 -3.36
N ARG A 65 7.15 -7.27 -2.33
CA ARG A 65 6.54 -8.54 -1.94
C ARG A 65 5.20 -8.33 -1.28
N TRP A 66 4.35 -9.36 -1.29
CA TRP A 66 3.12 -9.40 -0.52
C TRP A 66 2.92 -10.78 0.12
N LYS A 67 2.08 -10.83 1.16
CA LYS A 67 1.58 -12.06 1.77
C LYS A 67 0.17 -11.83 2.29
N LEU A 68 -0.74 -12.78 2.04
CA LEU A 68 -2.04 -12.83 2.71
C LEU A 68 -1.92 -13.73 3.95
N GLN A 69 -2.31 -13.22 5.10
CA GLN A 69 -2.36 -14.00 6.35
C GLN A 69 -3.82 -14.24 6.75
N GLY A 70 -4.09 -15.31 7.51
CA GLY A 70 -5.42 -15.62 8.03
C GLY A 70 -6.31 -16.47 7.14
N LEU A 71 -5.78 -16.93 6.00
CA LEU A 71 -6.43 -17.93 5.16
C LEU A 71 -5.87 -19.31 5.52
N ASP A 72 -6.76 -20.27 5.73
CA ASP A 72 -6.38 -21.68 5.68
C ASP A 72 -5.97 -22.06 4.26
N ARG A 73 -5.10 -23.05 4.08
CA ARG A 73 -4.58 -23.46 2.75
C ARG A 73 -5.66 -23.75 1.70
N VAL A 74 -6.85 -24.19 2.14
CA VAL A 74 -7.99 -24.49 1.25
C VAL A 74 -8.71 -23.22 0.77
N MET A 75 -8.55 -22.12 1.52
CA MET A 75 -9.16 -20.81 1.26
C MET A 75 -8.17 -19.83 0.64
N GLU A 76 -6.89 -20.20 0.52
CA GLU A 76 -5.90 -19.40 -0.20
C GLU A 76 -6.24 -19.42 -1.71
N PRO A 77 -6.32 -18.24 -2.37
CA PRO A 77 -6.52 -18.18 -3.80
C PRO A 77 -5.35 -18.88 -4.51
N ALA A 78 -5.66 -19.75 -5.47
CA ALA A 78 -4.67 -20.54 -6.21
C ALA A 78 -3.67 -19.64 -6.94
N ASP A 79 -4.18 -18.57 -7.55
CA ASP A 79 -3.39 -17.48 -8.08
C ASP A 79 -3.86 -16.18 -7.44
N PHE A 80 -2.93 -15.43 -6.85
CA PHE A 80 -3.15 -14.06 -6.42
C PHE A 80 -1.93 -13.25 -6.79
N SER A 81 -2.14 -12.07 -7.37
CA SER A 81 -1.12 -11.08 -7.60
C SER A 81 -1.59 -9.74 -7.06
N LEU A 82 -0.66 -9.03 -6.44
CA LEU A 82 -0.82 -7.66 -6.01
C LEU A 82 0.44 -6.94 -6.46
N GLU A 83 0.27 -5.83 -7.16
CA GLU A 83 1.34 -4.90 -7.47
C GLU A 83 0.89 -3.52 -7.01
N VAL A 84 1.83 -2.77 -6.42
CA VAL A 84 1.60 -1.38 -6.07
C VAL A 84 2.82 -0.57 -6.45
N LYS A 85 2.61 0.49 -7.21
CA LYS A 85 3.65 1.47 -7.56
C LYS A 85 3.09 2.88 -7.47
N GLY A 86 3.92 3.86 -7.23
CA GLY A 86 3.46 5.23 -7.16
C GLY A 86 4.55 6.23 -6.92
N ALA A 87 4.16 7.49 -7.00
CA ALA A 87 5.03 8.62 -6.76
C ALA A 87 4.27 9.67 -5.96
N LEU A 88 4.89 10.18 -4.90
CA LEU A 88 4.34 11.20 -4.03
C LEU A 88 5.31 12.38 -3.94
N TYR A 89 4.79 13.60 -3.93
CA TYR A 89 5.57 14.82 -3.84
C TYR A 89 4.87 15.88 -2.98
N PRO A 90 5.64 16.77 -2.32
CA PRO A 90 5.06 17.85 -1.54
C PRO A 90 4.56 18.97 -2.46
N ASP A 91 3.28 19.27 -2.40
CA ASP A 91 2.69 20.47 -3.01
C ASP A 91 2.58 21.59 -1.97
N ARG A 92 3.23 22.72 -2.27
CA ARG A 92 3.33 23.90 -1.40
C ARG A 92 2.60 25.12 -1.94
N ARG A 93 1.81 24.97 -3.01
CA ARG A 93 1.11 26.10 -3.66
C ARG A 93 -0.02 26.74 -2.83
N GLY A 94 -0.29 26.24 -1.61
CA GLY A 94 -1.33 26.76 -0.71
C GLY A 94 -0.82 27.07 0.71
N LYS A 95 -1.73 27.50 1.60
CA LYS A 95 -1.41 27.84 3.01
C LYS A 95 -0.79 26.69 3.82
N HIS A 96 -0.97 25.44 3.38
CA HIS A 96 -0.41 24.25 4.02
C HIS A 96 0.31 23.40 2.99
N THR A 97 1.43 22.79 3.40
CA THR A 97 2.08 21.75 2.59
C THR A 97 1.18 20.52 2.58
N ARG A 98 0.81 20.05 1.40
CA ARG A 98 0.04 18.81 1.21
C ARG A 98 0.89 17.82 0.43
N LEU A 99 0.72 16.53 0.69
CA LEU A 99 1.31 15.53 -0.18
C LEU A 99 0.34 15.25 -1.34
N ARG A 100 0.88 15.22 -2.55
CA ARG A 100 0.16 14.89 -3.79
C ARG A 100 0.90 13.82 -4.55
N GLY A 101 0.21 13.18 -5.50
CA GLY A 101 0.80 12.16 -6.35
C GLY A 101 -0.21 11.07 -6.65
N GLN A 102 0.30 9.96 -7.16
CA GLN A 102 -0.52 8.84 -7.61
C GLN A 102 0.02 7.51 -7.09
N LEU A 103 -0.91 6.58 -6.89
CA LEU A 103 -0.63 5.21 -6.53
C LEU A 103 -1.44 4.34 -7.49
N GLU A 104 -0.76 3.55 -8.30
CA GLU A 104 -1.34 2.53 -9.15
C GLU A 104 -1.26 1.18 -8.43
N MET A 105 -2.38 0.47 -8.44
CA MET A 105 -2.50 -0.85 -7.84
C MET A 105 -3.10 -1.79 -8.88
N ASN A 106 -2.41 -2.90 -9.13
CA ASN A 106 -2.91 -3.99 -9.97
C ASN A 106 -3.15 -5.21 -9.07
N ILE A 107 -4.36 -5.77 -9.16
CA ILE A 107 -4.75 -6.96 -8.40
C ILE A 107 -5.33 -7.97 -9.37
N SER A 108 -4.88 -9.22 -9.30
CA SER A 108 -5.54 -10.34 -9.94
C SER A 108 -5.67 -11.49 -8.96
N PHE A 109 -6.75 -12.25 -9.05
CA PHE A 109 -6.87 -13.48 -8.28
C PHE A 109 -7.86 -14.46 -8.91
N VAL A 110 -7.66 -15.74 -8.60
CA VAL A 110 -8.61 -16.82 -8.88
C VAL A 110 -9.27 -17.22 -7.57
N LEU A 111 -10.61 -17.23 -7.56
CA LEU A 111 -11.38 -17.64 -6.38
C LEU A 111 -11.03 -19.10 -6.03
N PRO A 112 -10.84 -19.43 -4.74
CA PRO A 112 -10.67 -20.81 -4.30
C PRO A 112 -11.81 -21.71 -4.81
N PRO A 113 -11.53 -22.96 -5.24
CA PRO A 113 -12.54 -23.87 -5.76
C PRO A 113 -13.72 -24.12 -4.80
N VAL A 114 -13.48 -24.04 -3.49
CA VAL A 114 -14.53 -24.15 -2.46
C VAL A 114 -15.62 -23.08 -2.58
N LEU A 115 -15.32 -21.95 -3.23
CA LEU A 115 -16.29 -20.90 -3.50
C LEU A 115 -17.08 -21.13 -4.81
N GLU A 116 -16.79 -22.16 -5.61
CA GLU A 116 -17.53 -22.45 -6.85
C GLU A 116 -19.00 -22.79 -6.62
N LEU A 117 -19.33 -23.36 -5.46
CA LEU A 117 -20.71 -23.67 -5.05
C LEU A 117 -21.52 -22.42 -4.69
N VAL A 118 -20.87 -21.26 -4.57
CA VAL A 118 -21.53 -19.98 -4.29
C VAL A 118 -22.16 -19.46 -5.58
N PRO A 119 -23.44 -18.99 -5.54
CA PRO A 119 -24.09 -18.38 -6.68
C PRO A 119 -23.24 -17.28 -7.33
N GLU A 120 -23.28 -17.18 -8.67
CA GLU A 120 -22.38 -16.29 -9.42
C GLU A 120 -22.54 -14.80 -9.06
N ASP A 121 -23.77 -14.36 -8.82
CA ASP A 121 -24.10 -13.02 -8.37
C ASP A 121 -23.44 -12.70 -7.02
N VAL A 122 -23.48 -13.66 -6.08
CA VAL A 122 -22.82 -13.54 -4.79
C VAL A 122 -21.30 -13.55 -4.93
N ARG A 123 -20.73 -14.43 -5.77
CA ARG A 123 -19.28 -14.46 -6.05
C ARG A 123 -18.77 -13.15 -6.62
N ARG A 124 -19.49 -12.58 -7.59
CA ARG A 124 -19.13 -11.30 -8.24
C ARG A 124 -19.15 -10.14 -7.25
N ASN A 125 -20.19 -10.07 -6.43
CA ASN A 125 -20.28 -9.06 -5.37
C ASN A 125 -19.16 -9.22 -4.34
N LEU A 126 -18.81 -10.45 -3.99
CA LEU A 126 -17.71 -10.75 -3.08
C LEU A 126 -16.36 -10.28 -3.64
N ALA A 127 -16.09 -10.60 -4.92
CA ALA A 127 -14.87 -10.19 -5.60
C ALA A 127 -14.71 -8.66 -5.59
N ASN A 128 -15.79 -7.94 -5.90
CA ASN A 128 -15.79 -6.47 -5.87
C ASN A 128 -15.54 -5.90 -4.47
N ALA A 129 -16.13 -6.50 -3.43
CA ALA A 129 -15.93 -6.05 -2.05
C ALA A 129 -14.47 -6.24 -1.60
N VAL A 130 -13.85 -7.37 -1.93
CA VAL A 130 -12.44 -7.64 -1.62
C VAL A 130 -11.51 -6.66 -2.35
N LEU A 131 -11.73 -6.43 -3.65
CA LEU A 131 -10.96 -5.48 -4.44
C LEU A 131 -11.07 -4.06 -3.88
N THR A 132 -12.29 -3.63 -3.57
CA THR A 132 -12.55 -2.30 -3.00
C THR A 132 -11.85 -2.14 -1.65
N GLY A 133 -11.96 -3.15 -0.77
CA GLY A 133 -11.30 -3.15 0.53
C GLY A 133 -9.77 -3.07 0.43
N LEU A 134 -9.14 -3.79 -0.51
CA LEU A 134 -7.69 -3.70 -0.74
C LEU A 134 -7.27 -2.28 -1.16
N VAL A 135 -8.00 -1.67 -2.10
CA VAL A 135 -7.71 -0.33 -2.63
C VAL A 135 -7.86 0.74 -1.55
N GLU A 136 -8.97 0.72 -0.82
CA GLU A 136 -9.24 1.70 0.24
C GLU A 136 -8.21 1.61 1.37
N ASN A 137 -7.88 0.39 1.78
CA ASN A 137 -6.89 0.14 2.83
C ASN A 137 -5.50 0.64 2.44
N MET A 138 -5.11 0.52 1.17
CA MET A 138 -3.82 1.02 0.70
C MET A 138 -3.78 2.54 0.65
N LYS A 139 -4.84 3.18 0.16
CA LYS A 139 -4.96 4.65 0.19
C LYS A 139 -4.78 5.19 1.61
N HIS A 140 -5.44 4.58 2.59
CA HIS A 140 -5.34 4.99 3.99
C HIS A 140 -3.93 4.79 4.56
N LYS A 141 -3.29 3.65 4.26
CA LYS A 141 -1.97 3.29 4.82
C LYS A 141 -0.80 4.06 4.21
N VAL A 142 -0.83 4.28 2.90
CA VAL A 142 0.17 5.11 2.21
C VAL A 142 0.06 6.55 2.71
N ASN A 143 -1.15 7.10 2.84
CA ASN A 143 -1.33 8.50 3.26
C ASN A 143 -1.00 8.79 4.73
N GLY A 144 -1.10 7.80 5.62
CA GLY A 144 -0.88 8.00 7.06
C GLY A 144 0.46 7.46 7.56
N SER A 145 0.51 6.14 7.77
CA SER A 145 1.57 5.49 8.57
C SER A 145 2.92 5.44 7.86
N LEU A 146 2.94 5.14 6.56
CA LEU A 146 4.19 4.96 5.82
C LEU A 146 4.98 6.26 5.67
N LEU A 147 4.27 7.36 5.38
CA LEU A 147 4.87 8.68 5.22
C LEU A 147 5.35 9.25 6.56
N SER A 148 4.58 9.02 7.63
CA SER A 148 4.98 9.38 8.98
C SER A 148 6.30 8.71 9.36
N ASP A 149 6.39 7.39 9.17
CA ASP A 149 7.60 6.63 9.52
C ASP A 149 8.81 7.03 8.65
N TYR A 150 8.59 7.25 7.35
CA TYR A 150 9.65 7.74 6.46
C TYR A 150 10.13 9.15 6.85
N SER A 151 9.21 10.05 7.19
CA SER A 151 9.55 11.41 7.61
C SER A 151 10.36 11.42 8.91
N ARG A 152 10.00 10.55 9.86
CA ARG A 152 10.73 10.37 11.12
C ARG A 152 12.16 9.88 10.86
N PHE A 153 12.32 8.82 10.06
CA PHE A 153 13.65 8.32 9.68
C PHE A 153 14.54 9.39 9.04
N LYS A 154 13.98 10.18 8.12
CA LYS A 154 14.73 11.26 7.45
C LYS A 154 15.18 12.35 8.43
N ASN A 155 14.35 12.66 9.43
CA ASN A 155 14.68 13.65 10.45
C ASN A 155 15.76 13.12 11.40
N GLU A 156 15.71 11.84 11.77
CA GLU A 156 16.77 11.19 12.58
C GLU A 156 18.13 11.20 11.87
N ARG A 157 18.19 10.90 10.56
CA ARG A 157 19.44 11.00 9.78
C ARG A 157 19.95 12.44 9.61
N LYS A 158 19.08 13.44 9.70
CA LYS A 158 19.48 14.86 9.67
C LYS A 158 20.06 15.34 11.00
N LEU A 159 19.61 14.80 12.13
CA LEU A 159 20.17 15.11 13.46
C LEU A 159 21.52 14.43 13.72
N GLN A 160 21.84 13.38 12.97
CA GLN A 160 23.13 12.68 13.04
C GLN A 160 24.18 13.20 12.04
N ARG A 161 23.93 14.36 11.41
CA ARG A 161 24.86 15.05 10.52
C ARG A 161 25.29 16.38 11.10
#